data_AF-A0A920GV29-F1
#
_entry.id   AF-A0A920GV29-F1
#
_cell.length_a   1.000
_cell.length_b   1.000
_cell.length_c   1.000
_cell.angle_alpha   90.00
_cell.angle_beta   90.00
_cell.angle_gamma   90.00
#
_symmetry.space_group_name_H-M   'P 1'
#
loop_
_entity.id
_entity.type
_entity.pdbx_description
1 polymer ?
#
loop_
_entity_poly.entity_id
_entity_poly.type
_entity_poly.pdbx_seq_one_letter_code
_entity_poly.pdbx_strand_id
1 'polypeptide(L)' 'METYLVGGAVRDELLGLDVTEKDWVVVGASEKDLLDENFKRLEKIFLYLYIPKPKKNMLLQD' A
#
# COMPACT_ATOMS: atom_id res chain seq x y z
N MET A 1 9.26 -17.93 8.41
CA MET A 1 8.89 -16.54 8.07
C MET A 1 9.39 -16.24 6.68
N GLU A 2 8.51 -15.83 5.78
CA GLU A 2 8.87 -15.40 4.42
C GLU A 2 8.42 -13.95 4.22
N THR A 3 9.25 -13.14 3.57
CA THR A 3 9.03 -11.69 3.36
C THR A 3 8.93 -11.38 1.87
N TYR A 4 7.87 -10.67 1.49
CA TYR A 4 7.57 -10.34 0.11
C TYR A 4 7.45 -8.83 -0.07
N LEU A 5 8.19 -8.29 -1.05
CA LEU A 5 8.00 -6.92 -1.50
C LEU A 5 6.68 -6.85 -2.27
N VAL A 6 5.85 -5.86 -1.98
CA VAL A 6 4.53 -5.68 -2.60
C VAL A 6 4.29 -4.23 -2.99
N GLY A 7 3.14 -3.96 -3.61
CA GLY A 7 2.65 -2.60 -3.80
C GLY A 7 3.40 -1.81 -4.86
N GLY A 8 3.58 -0.51 -4.59
CA GLY A 8 4.13 0.45 -5.54
C GLY A 8 5.55 0.09 -6.02
N ALA A 9 6.41 -0.35 -5.11
CA ALA A 9 7.79 -0.73 -5.43
C ALA A 9 7.88 -1.78 -6.54
N VAL A 10 7.07 -2.84 -6.47
CA VAL A 10 7.09 -3.91 -7.48
C VAL A 10 6.61 -3.38 -8.83
N ARG A 11 5.53 -2.58 -8.84
CA ARG A 11 5.03 -1.95 -10.07
C ARG A 11 6.10 -1.04 -10.69
N ASP A 12 6.72 -0.19 -9.89
CA ASP A 12 7.65 0.83 -10.36
C ASP A 12 8.93 0.16 -10.91
N GLU A 13 9.45 -0.88 -10.25
CA GLU A 13 10.55 -1.70 -10.79
C GLU A 13 10.18 -2.33 -12.14
N LEU A 14 8.98 -2.91 -12.26
CA LEU A 14 8.52 -3.53 -13.52
C LEU A 14 8.30 -2.52 -14.65
N LEU A 15 7.98 -1.27 -14.32
CA LEU A 15 7.81 -0.18 -15.29
C LEU A 15 9.10 0.60 -15.55
N GLY A 16 10.21 0.29 -14.86
CA GLY A 16 11.46 1.02 -14.94
C GLY A 16 11.38 2.45 -14.39
N LEU A 17 10.49 2.68 -13.43
CA LEU A 17 10.33 3.94 -12.71
C LEU A 17 11.16 3.92 -11.41
N ASP A 18 11.50 5.10 -10.89
CA ASP A 18 12.19 5.21 -9.61
C ASP A 18 11.28 4.75 -8.46
N VAL A 19 11.79 3.86 -7.60
CA VAL A 19 11.10 3.39 -6.41
C VAL A 19 11.30 4.35 -5.25
N THR A 20 10.21 4.90 -4.73
CA THR A 20 10.24 5.89 -3.63
C THR A 20 9.90 5.33 -2.26
N GLU A 21 9.09 4.26 -2.21
CA GLU A 21 8.68 3.57 -0.98
C GLU A 21 8.68 2.05 -1.18
N LYS A 22 8.80 1.28 -0.10
CA LYS A 22 8.78 -0.19 -0.13
C LYS A 22 7.86 -0.74 0.95
N ASP A 23 6.80 -1.39 0.51
CA ASP A 23 5.87 -2.11 1.37
C ASP A 23 6.21 -3.61 1.40
N TRP A 24 6.16 -4.20 2.59
CA TRP A 24 6.49 -5.61 2.80
C TRP A 24 5.34 -6.37 3.44
N VAL A 25 5.11 -7.59 2.97
CA VAL A 25 4.20 -8.55 3.60
C VAL A 25 5.02 -9.70 4.14
N VAL A 26 4.72 -10.09 5.38
CA VAL A 26 5.32 -11.25 6.02
C VAL A 26 4.29 -12.35 6.17
N VAL A 27 4.62 -13.55 5.72
CA VAL A 27 3.78 -14.75 5.85
C VAL A 27 4.49 -15.85 6.63
N GLY A 28 3.72 -16.78 7.18
CA GLY A 28 4.25 -17.86 8.01
C GLY A 28 4.87 -17.38 9.32
N ALA A 29 4.40 -16.25 9.85
CA ALA A 29 4.74 -15.71 11.17
C ALA A 29 3.49 -15.07 11.79
N SER A 30 3.36 -15.17 13.11
CA SER A 30 2.35 -14.46 13.89
C SER A 30 2.86 -13.08 14.33
N GLU A 31 1.96 -12.20 14.79
CA GLU A 31 2.36 -10.91 15.35
C GLU A 31 3.36 -11.08 16.50
N LYS A 32 3.16 -12.08 17.36
CA LYS A 32 4.07 -12.36 18.47
C LYS A 32 5.48 -12.70 17.98
N ASP A 33 5.59 -13.56 16.97
CA ASP A 33 6.89 -13.94 16.41
C ASP A 33 7.64 -12.71 15.88
N LEU A 34 6.92 -11.75 15.28
CA LEU A 34 7.51 -10.50 14.81
C LEU A 34 7.96 -9.59 15.97
N LEU A 35 7.17 -9.51 17.05
CA LEU A 35 7.55 -8.74 18.23
C LEU A 35 8.78 -9.35 18.92
N ASP A 36 8.87 -10.68 18.98
CA ASP A 36 10.02 -11.42 19.53
C ASP A 36 11.28 -11.20 18.67
N GLU A 37 11.13 -11.02 17.36
CA GLU A 37 12.18 -10.61 16.41
C GLU A 37 12.48 -9.08 16.42
N ASN A 38 12.00 -8.35 17.43
CA ASN A 38 12.21 -6.90 17.63
C ASN A 38 11.52 -5.99 16.59
N PHE A 39 10.52 -6.46 15.86
CA PHE A 39 9.67 -5.56 15.07
C PHE A 39 8.85 -4.65 16.00
N LYS A 40 8.73 -3.38 15.64
CA LYS A 40 7.93 -2.41 16.38
C LYS A 40 6.58 -2.21 15.70
N ARG A 41 5.51 -2.40 16.47
CA ARG A 41 4.17 -2.05 16.03
C ARG A 41 4.05 -0.52 15.97
N LEU A 42 3.80 0.00 14.78
CA LEU A 42 3.42 1.40 14.58
C LEU A 42 1.92 1.57 14.82
N GLU A 43 1.51 2.77 15.23
CA GLU A 43 0.08 3.08 15.38
C GLU A 43 -0.64 3.00 14.03
N LYS A 44 -1.92 2.62 14.08
CA LYS A 44 -2.73 2.35 12.88
C LYS A 44 -3.02 3.66 12.14
N ILE A 45 -2.23 3.97 11.11
CA ILE A 45 -2.56 5.05 10.18
C ILE A 45 -3.52 4.47 9.14
N PHE A 46 -4.80 4.83 9.24
CA PHE A 46 -5.82 4.40 8.27
C PHE A 46 -5.92 5.45 7.16
N LEU A 47 -5.45 5.11 5.96
CA LEU A 47 -5.52 5.99 4.80
C LEU A 47 -6.93 5.92 4.18
N TYR A 48 -7.63 7.04 4.08
CA TYR A 48 -8.93 7.11 3.40
C TYR A 48 -8.71 7.42 1.92
N LEU A 49 -9.08 6.49 1.03
CA LEU A 49 -9.14 6.74 -0.40
C LEU A 49 -10.39 7.56 -0.72
N TYR A 50 -10.21 8.86 -0.98
CA TYR A 50 -11.28 9.69 -1.54
C TYR A 50 -11.31 9.51 -3.05
N ILE A 51 -12.36 8.86 -3.56
CA ILE A 51 -12.68 8.89 -4.99
C ILE A 51 -13.61 10.09 -5.21
N PRO A 52 -13.14 11.19 -5.84
CA PRO A 52 -14.02 12.28 -6.22
C PRO A 52 -15.11 11.74 -7.15
N LYS A 53 -16.38 11.96 -6.79
CA LYS A 53 -17.48 11.67 -7.71
C LYS A 53 -17.30 12.53 -8.97
N PRO A 54 -17.54 11.98 -10.16
CA PRO A 54 -17.51 12.78 -11.38
C PRO A 54 -18.49 13.95 -11.23
N LYS A 55 -18.02 15.17 -11.52
CA LYS A 55 -18.92 16.32 -11.67
C LYS A 55 -19.87 15.98 -12.82
N LYS A 56 -21.16 15.84 -12.53
CA LYS A 56 -22.20 15.71 -13.56
C LYS A 56 -22.22 17.04 -14.32
N ASN A 57 -21.51 17.11 -15.44
CA ASN A 57 -21.64 18.22 -16.37
C ASN A 57 -23.05 18.15 -16.96
N MET A 58 -23.94 19.03 -16.50
CA MET A 58 -25.16 19.38 -17.23
C MET A 58 -24.75 20.25 -18.41
N LEU A 59 -24.34 19.62 -19.50
CA LEU A 59 -24.40 20.20 -20.83
C LEU A 59 -24.85 19.12 -21.80
N LEU A 60 -26.16 19.02 -21.97
CA LEU A 60 -26.74 18.71 -23.28
C LEU A 60 -27.70 19.86 -23.56
N GLN A 61 -27.26 20.74 -24.45
CA GLN A 61 -28.14 21.64 -25.16
C GLN A 61 -28.98 20.79 -26.12
N ASP A 62 -30.28 21.04 -26.15
CA ASP A 62 -31.09 21.15 -27.36
C ASP A 62 -32.06 22.32 -27.14
#